data_AF-A0A1M5T9B7-F1
#
_entry.id   AF-A0A1M5T9B7-F1
#
_cell.length_a   1.000
_cell.length_b   1.000
_cell.length_c   1.000
_cell.angle_alpha   90.00
_cell.angle_beta   90.00
_cell.angle_gamma   90.00
#
_symmetry.space_group_name_H-M   'P 1'
#
loop_
_entity.id
_entity.type
_entity.pdbx_description
1 polymer ?
#
loop_
_entity_poly.entity_id
_entity_poly.type
_entity_poly.pdbx_seq_one_letter_code
_entity_poly.pdbx_strand_id
1 'polypeptide(L)'
;MQELKNLNEYYQRIAKTISSQLQLETPNHDVTTGTSREFVWLHLFEKIIPKKFKIARSVFIIDSYGEVSAEVDIAIFDEEYTPYVFNYGEMQFIPIEAVAAVVQSKSRSMKKDILDNVTAWAQTIYKLKPVLNACARTHHGFLDTAKITRSQSQTSTRPIFILCTLHSLKTEERNDDISSVPELKRNFDFILHLDKEQQFQFVADEKKSFAKWYEELNHYDLKRYNSEYKKLANLSPINFANTNEKFKQCAEKDNIEERKLKDLKIYNKKSNKEAESNDENPLLTFMFQFNQLLMIINNPMFFPHQAYVNMFNDAIKKKEKGVCETNGSIKR
;
A
#
# COMPACT_ATOMS: atom_id res chain seq x y z
N MET A 1 10.64 -19.02 -26.79
CA MET A 1 11.43 -19.51 -25.62
C MET A 1 12.71 -18.72 -25.40
N GLN A 2 13.52 -18.45 -26.44
CA GLN A 2 14.73 -17.62 -26.30
C GLN A 2 14.40 -16.17 -25.89
N GLU A 3 13.34 -15.58 -26.44
CA GLU A 3 12.94 -14.20 -26.09
C GLU A 3 12.56 -14.06 -24.62
N LEU A 4 11.90 -15.07 -24.03
CA LEU A 4 11.56 -15.07 -22.60
C LEU A 4 12.81 -15.13 -21.71
N LYS A 5 13.85 -15.86 -22.13
CA LYS A 5 15.15 -15.85 -21.44
C LYS A 5 15.81 -14.49 -21.53
N ASN A 6 15.84 -13.90 -22.72
CA ASN A 6 16.39 -12.56 -22.94
C ASN A 6 15.64 -11.50 -22.09
N LEU A 7 14.32 -11.64 -21.96
CA LEU A 7 13.50 -10.76 -21.12
C LEU A 7 13.84 -10.93 -19.64
N ASN A 8 14.02 -12.16 -19.17
CA ASN A 8 14.46 -12.43 -17.80
C ASN A 8 15.82 -11.78 -17.50
N GLU A 9 16.80 -11.98 -18.39
CA GLU A 9 18.12 -11.34 -18.30
C GLU A 9 18.05 -9.81 -18.36
N TYR A 10 17.14 -9.26 -19.16
CA TYR A 10 16.89 -7.81 -19.22
C TYR A 10 16.45 -7.25 -17.87
N TYR A 11 15.51 -7.89 -17.18
CA TYR A 11 15.08 -7.45 -15.84
C TYR A 11 16.18 -7.60 -14.79
N GLN A 12 17.07 -8.59 -14.90
CA GLN A 12 18.27 -8.65 -14.06
C GLN A 12 19.20 -7.45 -14.29
N ARG A 13 19.37 -7.01 -15.55
CA ARG A 13 20.16 -5.81 -15.88
C ARG A 13 19.51 -4.54 -15.35
N ILE A 14 18.18 -4.43 -15.40
CA ILE A 14 17.46 -3.31 -14.77
C ILE A 14 17.71 -3.30 -13.26
N ALA A 15 17.58 -4.44 -12.58
CA ALA A 15 17.82 -4.55 -11.15
C ALA A 15 19.23 -4.05 -10.78
N LYS A 16 20.26 -4.49 -11.52
CA LYS A 16 21.65 -4.00 -11.35
C LYS A 16 21.80 -2.50 -11.61
N THR A 17 21.08 -1.96 -12.59
CA THR A 17 21.10 -0.53 -12.92
C THR A 17 20.50 0.28 -11.78
N ILE A 18 19.35 -0.14 -11.24
CA ILE A 18 18.69 0.48 -10.09
C ILE A 18 19.61 0.43 -8.87
N SER A 19 20.18 -0.73 -8.57
CA SER A 19 21.15 -0.88 -7.48
C SER A 19 22.31 0.10 -7.61
N SER A 20 22.88 0.24 -8.81
CA SER A 20 23.99 1.16 -9.07
C SER A 20 23.57 2.62 -8.89
N GLN A 21 22.38 3.00 -9.37
CA GLN A 21 21.85 4.36 -9.22
C GLN A 21 21.58 4.73 -7.75
N LEU A 22 21.05 3.79 -6.97
CA LEU A 22 20.79 3.99 -5.54
C LEU A 22 22.07 4.18 -4.71
N GLN A 23 23.17 3.55 -5.14
CA GLN A 23 24.50 3.66 -4.54
C GLN A 23 25.23 4.96 -4.89
N LEU A 24 24.78 5.71 -5.91
CA LEU A 24 25.40 6.99 -6.24
C LEU A 24 25.24 7.94 -5.05
N GLU A 25 26.35 8.25 -4.39
CA GLU A 25 26.42 9.29 -3.37
C GLU A 25 26.83 10.60 -4.03
N THR A 26 26.05 11.66 -3.82
CA THR A 26 26.50 13.03 -4.05
C THR A 26 27.13 13.53 -2.75
N PRO A 27 28.47 13.60 -2.65
CA PRO A 27 29.12 14.07 -1.43
C PRO A 27 28.68 15.51 -1.14
N ASN A 28 28.36 15.81 0.12
CA ASN A 28 27.97 17.13 0.66
C ASN A 28 26.48 17.55 0.59
N HIS A 29 25.55 16.71 0.14
CA HIS A 29 24.12 17.06 0.15
C HIS A 29 23.21 15.91 0.61
N ASP A 30 23.05 15.76 1.93
CA ASP A 30 22.21 14.69 2.51
C ASP A 30 20.74 14.79 2.10
N VAL A 31 20.20 16.02 2.01
CA VAL A 31 18.84 16.28 1.53
C VAL A 31 18.70 15.89 0.05
N THR A 32 19.63 16.34 -0.80
CA THR A 32 19.63 16.04 -2.24
C THR A 32 19.85 14.55 -2.53
N THR A 33 20.60 13.85 -1.68
CA THR A 33 20.82 12.39 -1.78
C THR A 33 19.53 11.61 -1.48
N GLY A 34 18.76 12.04 -0.48
CA GLY A 34 17.44 11.47 -0.18
C GLY A 34 16.47 11.63 -1.35
N THR A 35 16.32 12.86 -1.85
CA THR A 35 15.47 13.18 -2.99
C THR A 35 15.91 12.43 -4.26
N SER A 36 17.22 12.30 -4.52
CA SER A 36 17.73 11.55 -5.67
C SER A 36 17.37 10.06 -5.60
N ARG A 37 17.45 9.44 -4.42
CA ARG A 37 17.09 8.02 -4.23
C ARG A 37 15.59 7.80 -4.37
N GLU A 38 14.79 8.73 -3.85
CA GLU A 38 13.34 8.75 -4.05
C GLU A 38 12.98 8.82 -5.54
N PHE A 39 13.70 9.63 -6.33
CA PHE A 39 13.55 9.63 -7.79
C PHE A 39 13.86 8.27 -8.41
N VAL A 40 14.93 7.59 -8.00
CA VAL A 40 15.24 6.25 -8.54
C VAL A 40 14.10 5.27 -8.27
N TRP A 41 13.54 5.30 -7.06
CA TRP A 41 12.35 4.49 -6.72
C TRP A 41 11.12 4.88 -7.53
N LEU A 42 10.85 6.18 -7.69
CA LEU A 42 9.75 6.68 -8.53
C LEU A 42 9.86 6.11 -9.96
N HIS A 43 11.03 6.23 -10.59
CA HIS A 43 11.24 5.73 -11.96
C HIS A 43 11.10 4.21 -12.06
N LEU A 44 11.44 3.47 -11.00
CA LEU A 44 11.15 2.04 -10.94
C LEU A 44 9.62 1.80 -10.95
N PHE A 45 8.88 2.46 -10.05
CA PHE A 45 7.43 2.31 -9.97
C PHE A 45 6.73 2.70 -11.27
N GLU A 46 7.12 3.80 -11.91
CA GLU A 46 6.61 4.23 -13.22
C GLU A 46 6.79 3.19 -14.34
N LYS A 47 7.86 2.38 -14.26
CA LYS A 47 8.13 1.32 -15.25
C LYS A 47 7.28 0.07 -15.03
N ILE A 48 6.89 -0.22 -13.79
CA ILE A 48 6.31 -1.53 -13.44
C ILE A 48 4.80 -1.47 -13.19
N ILE A 49 4.27 -0.31 -12.83
CA ILE A 49 2.87 -0.12 -12.47
C ILE A 49 2.00 0.08 -13.72
N PRO A 50 0.79 -0.52 -13.78
CA PRO A 50 -0.15 -0.25 -14.86
C PRO A 50 -0.52 1.24 -14.97
N LYS A 51 -0.63 1.76 -16.19
CA LYS A 51 -0.95 3.17 -16.50
C LYS A 51 -2.27 3.70 -15.93
N LYS A 52 -3.14 2.80 -15.46
CA LYS A 52 -4.38 3.15 -14.76
C LYS A 52 -4.09 3.90 -13.46
N PHE A 53 -3.00 3.55 -12.77
CA PHE A 53 -2.61 4.21 -11.53
C PHE A 53 -1.75 5.42 -11.85
N LYS A 54 -2.03 6.52 -11.15
CA LYS A 54 -1.16 7.67 -11.08
C LYS A 54 -0.16 7.48 -9.95
N ILE A 55 1.02 8.06 -10.14
CA ILE A 55 2.08 8.09 -9.14
C ILE A 55 2.37 9.55 -8.85
N ALA A 56 2.34 9.93 -7.58
CA ALA A 56 2.66 11.28 -7.12
C ALA A 56 3.62 11.21 -5.94
N ARG A 57 4.43 12.26 -5.79
CA ARG A 57 5.40 12.41 -4.71
C ARG A 57 4.95 13.46 -3.71
N SER A 58 5.43 13.36 -2.48
CA SER A 58 5.20 14.36 -1.42
C SER A 58 3.71 14.69 -1.26
N VAL A 59 2.91 13.66 -1.01
CA VAL A 59 1.45 13.82 -0.88
C VAL A 59 0.99 13.50 0.54
N PHE A 60 -0.16 14.04 0.91
CA PHE A 60 -0.85 13.71 2.15
C PHE A 60 -2.08 12.88 1.84
N ILE A 61 -2.37 11.89 2.67
CA ILE A 61 -3.59 11.09 2.53
C ILE A 61 -4.60 11.57 3.57
N ILE A 62 -5.84 11.75 3.14
CA ILE A 62 -6.93 12.27 3.97
C ILE A 62 -8.11 11.32 4.01
N ASP A 63 -8.91 11.41 5.06
CA ASP A 63 -10.23 10.78 5.11
C ASP A 63 -11.35 11.80 5.35
N SER A 64 -12.60 11.36 5.18
CA SER A 64 -13.77 12.22 5.41
C SER A 64 -14.06 12.50 6.90
N TYR A 65 -13.29 11.94 7.84
CA TYR A 65 -13.40 12.25 9.27
C TYR A 65 -12.48 13.42 9.67
N GLY A 66 -11.68 13.93 8.73
CA GLY A 66 -10.77 15.06 8.94
C GLY A 66 -9.38 14.63 9.43
N GLU A 67 -9.06 13.34 9.39
CA GLU A 67 -7.71 12.85 9.68
C GLU A 67 -6.81 13.02 8.45
N VAL A 68 -5.55 13.37 8.71
CA VAL A 68 -4.50 13.52 7.69
C VAL A 68 -3.30 12.67 8.10
N SER A 69 -2.69 11.98 7.13
CA SER A 69 -1.46 11.21 7.34
C SER A 69 -0.23 12.13 7.50
N ALA A 70 0.90 11.53 7.90
CA ALA A 70 2.19 12.15 7.59
C ALA A 70 2.42 12.20 6.07
N GLU A 71 3.39 13.00 5.63
CA GLU A 71 3.78 13.07 4.22
C GLU A 71 4.19 11.69 3.70
N VAL A 72 3.70 11.33 2.51
CA VAL A 72 3.99 10.09 1.82
C VAL A 72 4.93 10.40 0.66
N ASP A 73 6.13 9.81 0.69
CA ASP A 73 7.16 10.07 -0.32
C ASP A 73 6.65 9.73 -1.73
N ILE A 74 6.02 8.55 -1.91
CA ILE A 74 5.38 8.17 -3.17
C ILE A 74 4.02 7.52 -2.89
N ALA A 75 2.97 8.05 -3.49
CA ALA A 75 1.63 7.43 -3.48
C ALA A 75 1.27 6.92 -4.87
N ILE A 76 0.63 5.76 -4.90
CA ILE A 76 0.11 5.11 -6.09
C ILE A 76 -1.41 5.01 -5.91
N PHE A 77 -2.17 5.65 -6.78
CA PHE A 77 -3.60 5.86 -6.57
C PHE A 77 -4.38 5.88 -7.89
N ASP A 78 -5.69 5.68 -7.78
CA ASP A 78 -6.61 5.76 -8.90
C ASP A 78 -7.20 7.18 -8.98
N GLU A 79 -7.02 7.84 -10.12
CA GLU A 79 -7.52 9.18 -10.39
C GLU A 79 -8.85 9.17 -11.18
N GLU A 80 -9.29 8.02 -11.70
CA GLU A 80 -10.48 7.96 -12.57
C GLU A 80 -11.77 8.36 -11.84
N TYR A 81 -11.88 8.03 -10.56
CA TYR A 81 -13.06 8.33 -9.73
C TYR A 81 -12.79 9.36 -8.64
N THR A 82 -11.59 9.93 -8.60
CA THR A 82 -11.10 10.79 -7.52
C THR A 82 -11.08 12.24 -7.97
N PRO A 83 -11.86 13.14 -7.36
CA PRO A 83 -11.91 14.53 -7.78
C PRO A 83 -10.63 15.29 -7.39
N TYR A 84 -10.19 16.18 -8.27
CA TYR A 84 -9.03 17.08 -8.12
C TYR A 84 -9.23 18.22 -7.09
N VAL A 85 -10.27 18.14 -6.25
CA VAL A 85 -10.67 19.21 -5.31
C VAL A 85 -9.71 19.38 -4.12
N PHE A 86 -8.62 18.64 -4.09
CA PHE A 86 -7.69 18.53 -2.97
C PHE A 86 -6.25 18.95 -3.30
N ASN A 87 -6.06 19.76 -4.35
CA ASN A 87 -4.77 20.35 -4.70
C ASN A 87 -4.64 21.73 -4.05
N TYR A 88 -3.69 21.90 -3.12
CA TYR A 88 -3.34 23.19 -2.52
C TYR A 88 -1.94 23.62 -3.02
N GLY A 89 -1.90 24.30 -4.17
CA GLY A 89 -0.65 24.66 -4.81
C GLY A 89 0.16 23.41 -5.18
N GLU A 90 1.34 23.26 -4.59
CA GLU A 90 2.21 22.09 -4.79
C GLU A 90 1.87 20.92 -3.84
N MET A 91 1.10 21.14 -2.77
CA MET A 91 0.69 20.09 -1.84
C MET A 91 -0.57 19.38 -2.36
N GLN A 92 -0.48 18.07 -2.50
CA GLN A 92 -1.58 17.23 -2.95
C GLN A 92 -2.16 16.44 -1.78
N PHE A 93 -3.46 16.57 -1.55
CA PHE A 93 -4.17 15.72 -0.61
C PHE A 93 -4.95 14.67 -1.41
N ILE A 94 -4.79 13.40 -1.06
CA ILE A 94 -5.41 12.28 -1.77
C ILE A 94 -6.37 11.57 -0.81
N PRO A 95 -7.66 11.44 -1.17
CA PRO A 95 -8.62 10.62 -0.43
C PRO A 95 -8.12 9.18 -0.25
N ILE A 96 -8.20 8.64 0.96
CA ILE A 96 -7.79 7.26 1.26
C ILE A 96 -8.52 6.23 0.37
N GLU A 97 -9.73 6.53 -0.07
CA GLU A 97 -10.50 5.70 -1.01
C GLU A 97 -9.81 5.51 -2.37
N ALA A 98 -8.93 6.42 -2.77
CA ALA A 98 -8.23 6.39 -4.04
C ALA A 98 -6.88 5.65 -3.98
N VAL A 99 -6.32 5.47 -2.79
CA VAL A 99 -4.91 5.05 -2.64
C VAL A 99 -4.78 3.53 -2.71
N ALA A 100 -3.99 3.05 -3.67
CA ALA A 100 -3.70 1.63 -3.85
C ALA A 100 -2.42 1.20 -3.14
N ALA A 101 -1.39 2.05 -3.12
CA ALA A 101 -0.16 1.78 -2.40
C ALA A 101 0.52 3.07 -1.92
N VAL A 102 1.26 2.95 -0.83
CA VAL A 102 2.06 4.01 -0.21
C VAL A 102 3.48 3.55 -0.04
N VAL A 103 4.43 4.40 -0.39
CA VAL A 103 5.85 4.11 -0.32
C VAL A 103 6.54 5.12 0.56
N GLN A 104 7.34 4.61 1.51
CA GLN A 104 8.32 5.40 2.25
C GLN A 104 9.72 4.99 1.82
N SER A 105 10.58 5.97 1.52
CA SER A 105 11.99 5.80 1.24
C SER A 105 12.85 6.23 2.45
N LYS A 106 13.77 5.37 2.90
CA LYS A 106 14.78 5.70 3.93
C LYS A 106 16.17 5.31 3.45
N SER A 107 17.13 6.20 3.60
CA SER A 107 18.31 6.20 2.74
C SER A 107 19.58 5.54 3.31
N ARG A 108 19.76 5.41 4.64
CA ARG A 108 21.11 5.09 5.17
C ARG A 108 21.21 4.11 6.36
N SER A 109 20.20 3.96 7.21
CA SER A 109 20.23 2.92 8.27
C SER A 109 18.84 2.59 8.81
N MET A 110 18.68 1.39 9.38
CA MET A 110 17.46 0.97 10.10
C MET A 110 17.75 0.84 11.60
N LYS A 111 18.35 1.89 12.18
CA LYS A 111 18.49 1.99 13.65
C LYS A 111 17.11 2.08 14.31
N LYS A 112 17.04 1.82 15.61
CA LYS A 112 15.79 1.75 16.37
C LYS A 112 14.93 3.01 16.24
N ASP A 113 15.55 4.19 16.31
CA ASP A 113 14.90 5.48 16.12
C ASP A 113 14.24 5.62 14.73
N ILE A 114 14.91 5.14 13.67
CA ILE A 114 14.37 5.15 12.31
C ILE A 114 13.25 4.12 12.18
N LEU A 115 13.39 2.95 12.78
CA LEU A 115 12.34 1.93 12.82
C LEU A 115 11.08 2.47 13.52
N ASP A 116 11.24 3.08 14.69
CA ASP A 116 10.15 3.71 15.45
C ASP A 116 9.49 4.82 14.62
N ASN A 117 10.27 5.64 13.91
CA ASN A 117 9.76 6.69 13.03
C ASN A 117 8.95 6.13 11.85
N VAL A 118 9.46 5.10 11.18
CA VAL A 118 8.82 4.49 10.01
C VAL A 118 7.56 3.71 10.42
N THR A 119 7.58 3.07 11.58
CA THR A 119 6.40 2.44 12.18
C THR A 119 5.36 3.51 12.55
N ALA A 120 5.76 4.59 13.22
CA ALA A 120 4.86 5.70 13.56
C ALA A 120 4.25 6.34 12.31
N TRP A 121 5.03 6.51 11.24
CA TRP A 121 4.56 6.96 9.95
C TRP A 121 3.45 6.03 9.40
N ALA A 122 3.68 4.72 9.40
CA ALA A 122 2.69 3.76 8.91
C ALA A 122 1.37 3.84 9.70
N GLN A 123 1.47 4.02 11.03
CA GLN A 123 0.29 4.20 11.89
C GLN A 123 -0.53 5.45 11.54
N THR A 124 0.09 6.52 11.02
CA THR A 124 -0.66 7.71 10.57
C THR A 124 -1.57 7.43 9.38
N ILE A 125 -1.29 6.39 8.60
CA ILE A 125 -2.10 5.97 7.45
C ILE A 125 -3.09 4.87 7.89
N TYR A 126 -2.68 3.93 8.74
CA TYR A 126 -3.58 2.88 9.25
C TYR A 126 -4.79 3.42 10.02
N LYS A 127 -4.66 4.59 10.66
CA LYS A 127 -5.78 5.25 11.35
C LYS A 127 -6.86 5.79 10.40
N LEU A 128 -6.55 6.04 9.13
CA LEU A 128 -7.46 6.65 8.16
C LEU A 128 -8.62 5.72 7.82
N LYS A 129 -9.83 6.28 7.70
CA LYS A 129 -11.07 5.51 7.53
C LYS A 129 -11.79 5.88 6.22
N PRO A 130 -11.68 5.05 5.17
CA PRO A 130 -12.52 5.20 3.98
C PRO A 130 -13.99 4.96 4.32
N VAL A 131 -14.90 5.53 3.53
CA VAL A 131 -16.35 5.39 3.78
C VAL A 131 -17.15 4.97 2.56
N LEU A 132 -18.14 4.10 2.78
CA LEU A 132 -19.14 3.75 1.77
C LEU A 132 -20.25 4.81 1.74
N ASN A 133 -20.03 5.90 1.00
CA ASN A 133 -21.02 6.97 0.81
C ASN A 133 -20.93 7.58 -0.61
N ALA A 134 -20.90 6.69 -1.61
CA ALA A 134 -20.74 7.05 -3.01
C ALA A 134 -21.97 6.63 -3.81
N CYS A 135 -22.33 7.45 -4.80
CA CYS A 135 -23.34 7.14 -5.80
C CYS A 135 -22.65 7.01 -7.15
N ALA A 136 -22.79 5.88 -7.83
CA ALA A 136 -22.12 5.59 -9.09
C ALA A 136 -22.97 4.74 -10.02
N ARG A 137 -22.70 4.82 -11.34
CA ARG A 137 -23.25 3.89 -12.33
C ARG A 137 -22.27 2.74 -12.51
N THR A 138 -22.76 1.52 -12.36
CA THR A 138 -22.03 0.28 -12.64
C THR A 138 -22.66 -0.45 -13.82
N HIS A 139 -22.02 -1.52 -14.29
CA HIS A 139 -22.62 -2.41 -15.30
C HIS A 139 -23.94 -3.04 -14.83
N HIS A 140 -24.15 -3.15 -13.51
CA HIS A 140 -25.41 -3.61 -12.90
C HIS A 140 -26.45 -2.49 -12.71
N GLY A 141 -26.18 -1.26 -13.17
CA GLY A 141 -27.06 -0.11 -12.99
C GLY A 141 -26.61 0.85 -11.89
N PHE A 142 -27.56 1.54 -11.27
CA PHE A 142 -27.30 2.53 -10.22
C PHE A 142 -26.86 1.87 -8.91
N LEU A 143 -25.80 2.42 -8.31
CA LEU A 143 -25.23 1.98 -7.04
C LEU A 143 -25.21 3.16 -6.07
N ASP A 144 -25.87 3.01 -4.92
CA ASP A 144 -25.74 3.88 -3.75
C ASP A 144 -25.11 3.05 -2.62
N THR A 145 -23.84 3.29 -2.34
CA THR A 145 -23.09 2.49 -1.36
C THR A 145 -23.49 2.77 0.09
N ALA A 146 -24.16 3.89 0.37
CA ALA A 146 -24.64 4.20 1.73
C ALA A 146 -25.84 3.31 2.13
N LYS A 147 -26.66 2.92 1.15
CA LYS A 147 -27.91 2.15 1.32
C LYS A 147 -27.78 0.68 0.93
N ILE A 148 -26.56 0.21 0.65
CA ILE A 148 -26.37 -1.13 0.14
C ILE A 148 -26.59 -2.20 1.21
N THR A 149 -27.24 -3.29 0.81
CA THR A 149 -27.52 -4.46 1.66
C THR A 149 -26.92 -5.76 1.11
N ARG A 150 -26.56 -5.78 -0.18
CA ARG A 150 -25.90 -6.92 -0.82
C ARG A 150 -24.39 -6.92 -0.55
N SER A 151 -23.76 -8.08 -0.63
CA SER A 151 -22.31 -8.22 -0.47
C SER A 151 -21.55 -7.29 -1.43
N GLN A 152 -20.47 -6.69 -0.94
CA GLN A 152 -19.60 -5.76 -1.64
C GLN A 152 -18.21 -6.34 -1.76
N SER A 153 -17.56 -6.19 -2.91
CA SER A 153 -16.18 -6.64 -3.08
C SER A 153 -15.19 -5.88 -2.19
N GLN A 154 -15.59 -4.74 -1.62
CA GLN A 154 -14.77 -3.89 -0.78
C GLN A 154 -15.67 -3.06 0.14
N THR A 155 -15.30 -2.96 1.42
CA THR A 155 -16.05 -2.17 2.41
C THR A 155 -15.17 -1.21 3.19
N SER A 156 -13.86 -1.45 3.21
CA SER A 156 -12.87 -0.63 3.88
C SER A 156 -11.51 -0.95 3.29
N THR A 157 -11.00 -0.06 2.45
CA THR A 157 -9.70 -0.26 1.80
C THR A 157 -8.53 0.14 2.70
N ARG A 158 -7.39 -0.54 2.56
CA ARG A 158 -6.09 -0.03 2.99
C ARG A 158 -5.10 -0.12 1.82
N PRO A 159 -4.15 0.82 1.72
CA PRO A 159 -3.10 0.73 0.72
C PRO A 159 -2.14 -0.43 1.03
N ILE A 160 -1.42 -0.87 -0.01
CA ILE A 160 -0.22 -1.70 0.13
C ILE A 160 0.90 -0.81 0.67
N PHE A 161 1.54 -1.23 1.74
CA PHE A 161 2.65 -0.50 2.36
C PHE A 161 3.98 -1.00 1.82
N ILE A 162 4.77 -0.10 1.25
CA ILE A 162 6.09 -0.41 0.71
C ILE A 162 7.14 0.43 1.43
N LEU A 163 8.15 -0.23 1.97
CA LEU A 163 9.35 0.44 2.48
C LEU A 163 10.49 0.24 1.49
N CYS A 164 11.13 1.31 1.07
CA CYS A 164 12.35 1.28 0.28
C CYS A 164 13.53 1.69 1.18
N THR A 165 14.53 0.82 1.30
CA THR A 165 15.70 1.08 2.14
C THR A 165 17.00 0.66 1.46
N LEU A 166 18.13 1.29 1.79
CA LEU A 166 19.45 0.81 1.36
C LEU A 166 20.11 -0.10 2.39
N HIS A 167 19.46 -0.31 3.53
CA HIS A 167 19.97 -1.19 4.57
C HIS A 167 19.72 -2.66 4.21
N SER A 168 20.79 -3.47 4.26
CA SER A 168 20.67 -4.91 4.10
C SER A 168 19.92 -5.54 5.26
N LEU A 169 18.79 -6.15 4.97
CA LEU A 169 18.04 -6.98 5.90
C LEU A 169 18.56 -8.42 5.77
N LYS A 170 19.00 -9.06 6.87
CA LYS A 170 19.32 -10.49 6.87
C LYS A 170 18.07 -11.31 7.19
N THR A 171 17.98 -12.50 6.61
CA THR A 171 16.88 -13.47 6.81
C THR A 171 17.26 -14.69 7.65
N GLU A 172 18.47 -14.80 8.19
CA GLU A 172 18.90 -16.01 8.91
C GLU A 172 19.34 -15.78 10.36
N GLU A 173 18.90 -16.75 11.18
CA GLU A 173 19.13 -16.97 12.59
C GLU A 173 20.62 -16.92 12.98
N ARG A 174 21.16 -15.72 13.24
CA ARG A 174 22.31 -15.55 14.14
C ARG A 174 22.11 -14.30 14.98
N ASN A 175 22.37 -14.46 16.28
CA ASN A 175 22.05 -13.59 17.40
C ASN A 175 22.65 -12.17 17.39
N ASP A 176 23.28 -11.72 16.31
CA ASP A 176 23.86 -10.37 16.23
C ASP A 176 23.47 -9.72 14.88
N ASP A 177 22.39 -8.91 14.95
CA ASP A 177 21.95 -7.79 14.09
C ASP A 177 20.42 -7.74 13.95
N ILE A 178 19.80 -7.23 15.02
CA ILE A 178 18.49 -6.56 15.17
C ILE A 178 17.23 -7.33 14.69
N SER A 179 16.42 -7.65 15.70
CA SER A 179 15.00 -7.96 15.79
C SER A 179 13.98 -7.09 15.00
N SER A 180 14.40 -6.39 13.94
CA SER A 180 13.62 -5.37 13.20
C SER A 180 12.77 -5.95 12.07
N VAL A 181 13.21 -7.02 11.40
CA VAL A 181 12.49 -7.60 10.25
C VAL A 181 11.07 -8.04 10.62
N PRO A 182 10.82 -8.71 11.76
CA PRO A 182 9.46 -9.05 12.17
C PRO A 182 8.58 -7.83 12.42
N GLU A 183 9.15 -6.73 12.92
CA GLU A 183 8.42 -5.49 13.17
C GLU A 183 8.09 -4.73 11.89
N LEU A 184 9.04 -4.67 10.96
CA LEU A 184 8.80 -4.12 9.63
C LEU A 184 7.75 -4.93 8.88
N LYS A 185 7.82 -6.26 8.92
CA LYS A 185 6.81 -7.16 8.33
C LYS A 185 5.41 -7.00 8.92
N ARG A 186 5.28 -6.43 10.13
CA ARG A 186 3.96 -6.11 10.72
C ARG A 186 3.34 -4.85 10.14
N ASN A 187 4.15 -3.92 9.62
CA ASN A 187 3.70 -2.60 9.15
C ASN A 187 3.85 -2.42 7.64
N PHE A 188 4.63 -3.25 6.96
CA PHE A 188 4.93 -3.16 5.54
C PHE A 188 4.67 -4.49 4.84
N ASP A 189 3.97 -4.42 3.72
CA ASP A 189 3.65 -5.58 2.88
C ASP A 189 4.83 -5.96 1.99
N PHE A 190 5.56 -4.95 1.49
CA PHE A 190 6.81 -5.13 0.76
C PHE A 190 7.93 -4.27 1.37
N ILE A 191 9.12 -4.84 1.44
CA ILE A 191 10.32 -4.09 1.81
C ILE A 191 11.35 -4.29 0.70
N LEU A 192 11.62 -3.25 -0.07
CA LEU A 192 12.63 -3.23 -1.12
C LEU A 192 13.95 -2.80 -0.52
N HIS A 193 15.00 -3.61 -0.67
CA HIS A 193 16.30 -3.28 -0.12
C HIS A 193 17.48 -3.66 -1.01
N LEU A 194 18.67 -3.17 -0.66
CA LEU A 194 19.92 -3.70 -1.17
C LEU A 194 20.50 -4.69 -0.16
N ASP A 195 20.96 -5.85 -0.60
CA ASP A 195 21.67 -6.80 0.26
C ASP A 195 23.12 -6.36 0.52
N LYS A 196 23.90 -7.22 1.19
CA LYS A 196 25.32 -6.95 1.50
C LYS A 196 26.18 -6.80 0.24
N GLU A 197 25.81 -7.46 -0.85
CA GLU A 197 26.47 -7.40 -2.15
C GLU A 197 25.90 -6.26 -3.01
N GLN A 198 25.11 -5.38 -2.39
CA GLN A 198 24.44 -4.25 -3.01
C GLN A 198 23.50 -4.63 -4.16
N GLN A 199 22.98 -5.87 -4.15
CA GLN A 199 22.01 -6.33 -5.13
C GLN A 199 20.60 -6.03 -4.63
N PHE A 200 19.72 -5.67 -5.57
CA PHE A 200 18.31 -5.45 -5.27
C PHE A 200 17.66 -6.75 -4.78
N GLN A 201 17.02 -6.68 -3.62
CA GLN A 201 16.24 -7.75 -3.02
C GLN A 201 14.93 -7.17 -2.49
N PHE A 202 13.98 -8.05 -2.20
CA PHE A 202 12.76 -7.64 -1.52
C PHE A 202 12.30 -8.69 -0.51
N VAL A 203 11.47 -8.24 0.43
CA VAL A 203 10.84 -9.07 1.45
C VAL A 203 9.33 -8.88 1.38
N ALA A 204 8.59 -9.98 1.36
CA ALA A 204 7.12 -10.01 1.40
C ALA A 204 6.61 -11.23 2.20
N ASP A 205 5.34 -11.22 2.60
CA ASP A 205 4.66 -12.41 3.15
C ASP A 205 4.19 -13.33 2.01
N GLU A 206 5.14 -14.11 1.47
CA GLU A 206 4.89 -14.96 0.31
C GLU A 206 4.02 -16.19 0.60
N LYS A 207 3.85 -16.53 1.89
CA LYS A 207 3.04 -17.67 2.34
C LYS A 207 1.56 -17.30 2.46
N LYS A 208 1.24 -16.01 2.54
CA LYS A 208 -0.13 -15.50 2.59
C LYS A 208 -0.86 -15.76 1.28
N SER A 209 -2.09 -16.28 1.39
CA SER A 209 -2.94 -16.56 0.24
C SER A 209 -3.58 -15.31 -0.32
N PHE A 210 -3.98 -15.38 -1.60
CA PHE A 210 -4.69 -14.26 -2.24
C PHE A 210 -6.03 -13.97 -1.58
N ALA A 211 -6.72 -14.97 -1.03
CA ALA A 211 -7.97 -14.76 -0.29
C ALA A 211 -7.75 -13.92 0.98
N LYS A 212 -6.65 -14.20 1.72
CA LYS A 212 -6.28 -13.42 2.90
C LYS A 212 -5.79 -12.02 2.53
N TRP A 213 -5.02 -11.87 1.45
CA TRP A 213 -4.67 -10.56 0.89
C TRP A 213 -5.92 -9.75 0.53
N TYR A 214 -6.89 -10.38 -0.14
CA TYR A 214 -8.14 -9.73 -0.50
C TYR A 214 -8.90 -9.20 0.72
N GLU A 215 -9.01 -9.98 1.79
CA GLU A 215 -9.65 -9.51 3.04
C GLU A 215 -8.88 -8.35 3.67
N GLU A 216 -7.57 -8.52 3.88
CA GLU A 216 -6.76 -7.53 4.58
C GLU A 216 -6.67 -6.20 3.83
N LEU A 217 -6.77 -6.21 2.50
CA LEU A 217 -6.70 -5.01 1.67
C LEU A 217 -8.07 -4.38 1.42
N ASN A 218 -9.16 -5.16 1.31
CA ASN A 218 -10.48 -4.66 0.89
C ASN A 218 -11.53 -4.57 2.01
N HIS A 219 -11.29 -5.22 3.15
CA HIS A 219 -12.17 -5.25 4.31
C HIS A 219 -11.40 -4.95 5.60
N TYR A 220 -10.46 -4.00 5.52
CA TYR A 220 -9.49 -3.72 6.56
C TYR A 220 -10.13 -3.20 7.85
N ASP A 221 -9.76 -3.87 8.96
CA ASP A 221 -10.07 -3.53 10.35
C ASP A 221 -11.46 -2.91 10.57
N LEU A 222 -12.51 -3.61 10.16
CA LEU A 222 -13.88 -3.11 10.27
C LEU A 222 -14.30 -2.77 11.71
N LYS A 223 -13.59 -3.29 12.73
CA LYS A 223 -13.86 -3.02 14.15
C LYS A 223 -13.70 -1.54 14.49
N ARG A 224 -12.87 -0.80 13.74
CA ARG A 224 -12.65 0.65 13.92
C ARG A 224 -13.87 1.53 13.67
N TYR A 225 -14.95 0.95 13.10
CA TYR A 225 -16.22 1.63 12.86
C TYR A 225 -17.25 1.42 13.98
N ASN A 226 -16.88 0.81 15.12
CA ASN A 226 -17.69 0.70 16.33
C ASN A 226 -19.13 0.20 16.06
N SER A 227 -20.11 1.10 16.12
CA SER A 227 -21.53 0.80 15.89
C SER A 227 -21.82 0.27 14.48
N GLU A 228 -21.03 0.64 13.47
CA GLU A 228 -21.22 0.20 12.09
C GLU A 228 -20.47 -1.09 11.74
N TYR A 229 -19.62 -1.61 12.64
CA TYR A 229 -18.83 -2.83 12.40
C TYR A 229 -19.68 -3.99 11.87
N LYS A 230 -20.80 -4.30 12.55
CA LYS A 230 -21.67 -5.42 12.16
C LYS A 230 -22.29 -5.22 10.77
N LYS A 231 -22.67 -3.99 10.43
CA LYS A 231 -23.21 -3.65 9.12
C LYS A 231 -22.16 -3.91 8.04
N LEU A 232 -20.94 -3.38 8.21
CA LEU A 232 -19.85 -3.54 7.26
C LEU A 232 -19.38 -4.99 7.13
N ALA A 233 -19.30 -5.72 8.25
CA ALA A 233 -18.91 -7.13 8.26
C ALA A 233 -19.91 -8.01 7.48
N ASN A 234 -21.20 -7.70 7.57
CA ASN A 234 -22.25 -8.40 6.80
C ASN A 234 -22.20 -8.11 5.30
N LEU A 235 -21.58 -7.00 4.89
CA LEU A 235 -21.36 -6.66 3.48
C LEU A 235 -20.13 -7.36 2.89
N SER A 236 -19.18 -7.83 3.72
CA SER A 236 -18.07 -8.64 3.21
C SER A 236 -18.60 -9.96 2.64
N PRO A 237 -18.21 -10.36 1.41
CA PRO A 237 -18.63 -11.62 0.83
C PRO A 237 -17.97 -12.79 1.56
N ILE A 238 -16.87 -12.54 2.26
CA ILE A 238 -16.11 -13.52 3.02
C ILE A 238 -16.21 -13.16 4.51
N ASN A 239 -17.13 -13.84 5.20
CA ASN A 239 -17.32 -13.67 6.63
C ASN A 239 -16.40 -14.67 7.37
N PHE A 240 -15.09 -14.39 7.43
CA PHE A 240 -14.02 -15.39 7.71
C PHE A 240 -14.15 -16.13 9.05
N ALA A 241 -14.89 -15.59 10.01
CA ALA A 241 -15.29 -16.33 11.22
C ALA A 241 -15.99 -17.66 10.89
N ASN A 242 -16.67 -17.76 9.74
CA ASN A 242 -17.33 -18.96 9.20
C ASN A 242 -16.77 -19.41 7.83
N THR A 243 -15.78 -18.72 7.25
CA THR A 243 -15.34 -18.99 5.86
C THR A 243 -14.07 -19.80 5.72
N ASN A 244 -13.27 -20.00 6.76
CA ASN A 244 -12.25 -21.06 6.69
C ASN A 244 -12.89 -22.43 6.40
N GLU A 245 -14.13 -22.67 6.85
CA GLU A 245 -14.88 -23.89 6.48
C GLU A 245 -15.57 -23.75 5.12
N LYS A 246 -16.27 -22.65 4.82
CA LYS A 246 -16.98 -22.51 3.53
C LYS A 246 -16.06 -22.36 2.31
N PHE A 247 -14.97 -21.60 2.43
CA PHE A 247 -13.96 -21.49 1.36
C PHE A 247 -13.24 -22.82 1.18
N LYS A 248 -12.86 -23.53 2.26
CA LYS A 248 -12.36 -24.90 2.15
C LYS A 248 -13.37 -25.82 1.49
N GLN A 249 -14.64 -25.79 1.87
CA GLN A 249 -15.70 -26.61 1.28
C GLN A 249 -15.93 -26.30 -0.21
N CYS A 250 -15.89 -25.03 -0.63
CA CYS A 250 -15.98 -24.66 -2.05
C CYS A 250 -14.71 -25.02 -2.83
N ALA A 251 -13.53 -24.76 -2.26
CA ALA A 251 -12.24 -25.11 -2.84
C ALA A 251 -12.06 -26.64 -2.96
N GLU A 252 -12.56 -27.42 -2.00
CA GLU A 252 -12.59 -28.88 -2.02
C GLU A 252 -13.60 -29.42 -3.05
N LYS A 253 -14.76 -28.77 -3.22
CA LYS A 253 -15.75 -29.15 -4.25
C LYS A 253 -15.25 -28.89 -5.67
N ASP A 254 -14.53 -27.79 -5.88
CA ASP A 254 -14.05 -27.35 -7.20
C ASP A 254 -12.57 -27.69 -7.44
N ASN A 255 -11.92 -28.40 -6.51
CA ASN A 255 -10.50 -28.79 -6.56
C ASN A 255 -9.52 -27.60 -6.75
N ILE A 256 -9.86 -26.44 -6.18
CA ILE A 256 -9.11 -25.19 -6.33
C ILE A 256 -8.03 -25.12 -5.25
N GLU A 257 -6.76 -25.27 -5.63
CA GLU A 257 -5.66 -25.02 -4.71
C GLU A 257 -5.55 -23.53 -4.34
N GLU A 258 -5.28 -23.26 -3.06
CA GLU A 258 -5.13 -21.90 -2.55
C GLU A 258 -3.82 -21.27 -3.06
N ARG A 259 -3.94 -20.38 -4.05
CA ARG A 259 -2.82 -19.65 -4.66
C ARG A 259 -2.24 -18.58 -3.72
N LYS A 260 -0.92 -18.43 -3.77
CA LYS A 260 -0.10 -17.57 -2.90
C LYS A 260 0.89 -16.75 -3.72
N LEU A 261 1.48 -15.73 -3.11
CA LEU A 261 2.52 -14.92 -3.75
C LEU A 261 3.77 -15.73 -4.11
N LYS A 262 4.14 -16.74 -3.32
CA LYS A 262 5.25 -17.66 -3.63
C LYS A 262 5.11 -18.35 -4.99
N ASP A 263 3.89 -18.51 -5.49
CA ASP A 263 3.62 -19.19 -6.77
C ASP A 263 3.95 -18.29 -7.97
N LEU A 264 4.24 -17.01 -7.73
CA LEU A 264 4.60 -16.01 -8.74
C LEU A 264 6.12 -15.77 -8.82
N LYS A 265 6.94 -16.61 -8.17
CA LYS A 265 8.40 -16.51 -8.24
C LYS A 265 8.94 -16.82 -9.62
N ILE A 266 9.85 -15.99 -10.09
CA ILE A 266 10.59 -16.20 -11.33
C ILE A 266 12.05 -16.54 -11.01
N TYR A 267 12.50 -17.69 -11.51
CA TYR A 267 13.87 -18.17 -11.30
C TYR A 267 14.74 -17.93 -12.54
N ASN A 268 16.04 -17.73 -12.33
CA ASN A 268 17.00 -17.46 -13.40
C ASN A 268 17.35 -18.73 -14.19
N LYS A 269 17.36 -19.90 -13.54
CA LYS A 269 17.54 -21.21 -14.18
C LYS A 269 16.48 -22.19 -13.69
N LYS A 270 16.03 -23.08 -14.59
CA LYS A 270 15.30 -24.30 -14.18
C LYS A 270 16.33 -25.32 -13.70
N SER A 271 16.64 -25.38 -12.40
CA SER A 271 17.24 -26.59 -11.83
C SER A 271 16.11 -27.56 -11.46
N ASN A 272 16.19 -28.81 -11.93
CA ASN A 272 15.24 -29.89 -11.60
C ASN A 272 15.33 -30.37 -10.14
N LYS A 273 15.86 -29.55 -9.23
CA LYS A 273 15.93 -29.81 -7.80
C LYS A 273 15.68 -28.48 -7.10
N GLU A 274 14.82 -28.54 -6.09
CA GLU A 274 14.43 -27.46 -5.17
C GLU A 274 15.58 -26.47 -5.01
N ALA A 275 15.45 -25.34 -5.72
CA ALA A 275 16.47 -24.32 -5.75
C ALA A 275 16.56 -23.69 -4.36
N GLU A 276 17.75 -23.75 -3.77
CA GLU A 276 18.17 -22.84 -2.72
C GLU A 276 17.86 -21.40 -3.18
N SER A 277 17.46 -20.53 -2.23
CA SER A 277 16.84 -19.21 -2.44
C SER A 277 17.59 -18.20 -3.31
N ASN A 278 18.78 -18.54 -3.82
CA ASN A 278 19.71 -17.59 -4.44
C ASN A 278 19.61 -17.49 -5.97
N ASP A 279 18.73 -18.26 -6.64
CA ASP A 279 18.59 -18.21 -8.10
C ASP A 279 17.27 -17.54 -8.58
N GLU A 280 16.77 -16.57 -7.81
CA GLU A 280 15.57 -15.79 -8.15
C GLU A 280 15.90 -14.56 -9.02
N ASN A 281 14.96 -14.12 -9.86
CA ASN A 281 14.95 -12.77 -10.41
C ASN A 281 14.12 -11.85 -9.49
N PRO A 282 14.75 -11.15 -8.52
CA PRO A 282 14.03 -10.43 -7.48
C PRO A 282 13.15 -9.30 -8.03
N LEU A 283 13.63 -8.57 -9.05
CA LEU A 283 12.85 -7.48 -9.64
C LEU A 283 11.62 -8.03 -10.37
N LEU A 284 11.81 -9.06 -11.20
CA LEU A 284 10.70 -9.59 -11.99
C LEU A 284 9.67 -10.30 -11.10
N THR A 285 10.11 -11.06 -10.08
CA THR A 285 9.19 -11.61 -9.08
C THR A 285 8.41 -10.50 -8.37
N PHE A 286 9.09 -9.47 -7.86
CA PHE A 286 8.43 -8.35 -7.19
C PHE A 286 7.38 -7.71 -8.09
N MET A 287 7.69 -7.49 -9.37
CA MET A 287 6.73 -6.94 -10.33
C MET A 287 5.46 -7.80 -10.45
N PHE A 288 5.59 -9.11 -10.62
CA PHE A 288 4.43 -9.99 -10.72
C PHE A 288 3.62 -10.05 -9.41
N GLN A 289 4.31 -10.14 -8.27
CA GLN A 289 3.68 -10.16 -6.96
C GLN A 289 2.94 -8.86 -6.64
N PHE A 290 3.61 -7.72 -6.82
CA PHE A 290 3.04 -6.41 -6.54
C PHE A 290 1.86 -6.10 -7.48
N ASN A 291 2.02 -6.33 -8.78
CA ASN A 291 0.93 -6.11 -9.74
C ASN A 291 -0.26 -7.04 -9.48
N GLN A 292 -0.01 -8.27 -8.99
CA GLN A 292 -1.11 -9.15 -8.56
C GLN A 292 -1.87 -8.57 -7.36
N LEU A 293 -1.19 -7.94 -6.39
CA LEU A 293 -1.88 -7.28 -5.27
C LEU A 293 -2.62 -6.02 -5.71
N LEU A 294 -2.06 -5.23 -6.64
CA LEU A 294 -2.77 -4.10 -7.25
C LEU A 294 -4.07 -4.54 -7.95
N MET A 295 -4.09 -5.73 -8.56
CA MET A 295 -5.30 -6.33 -9.11
C MET A 295 -6.29 -6.82 -8.04
N ILE A 296 -5.81 -7.23 -6.86
CA ILE A 296 -6.67 -7.63 -5.74
C ILE A 296 -7.34 -6.42 -5.09
N ILE A 297 -6.64 -5.29 -5.01
CA ILE A 297 -7.23 -4.02 -4.54
C ILE A 297 -8.20 -3.45 -5.56
N ASN A 298 -7.78 -3.38 -6.84
CA ASN A 298 -8.50 -2.87 -8.01
C ASN A 298 -9.62 -1.84 -7.75
N ASN A 299 -9.42 -0.57 -8.12
CA ASN A 299 -10.28 0.58 -7.78
C ASN A 299 -10.57 0.63 -6.27
N PRO A 300 -9.65 1.18 -5.47
CA PRO A 300 -9.67 1.06 -4.01
C PRO A 300 -10.94 1.55 -3.30
N MET A 301 -11.81 2.37 -3.90
CA MET A 301 -13.23 2.58 -3.58
C MET A 301 -13.80 3.72 -4.45
N PHE A 302 -15.13 3.76 -4.64
CA PHE A 302 -15.76 4.94 -5.25
C PHE A 302 -15.66 6.16 -4.34
N PHE A 303 -15.38 7.33 -4.90
CA PHE A 303 -15.22 8.56 -4.10
C PHE A 303 -16.54 9.00 -3.42
N PRO A 304 -16.55 9.13 -2.07
CA PRO A 304 -17.76 9.41 -1.31
C PRO A 304 -18.01 10.91 -1.17
N HIS A 305 -18.46 11.54 -2.25
CA HIS A 305 -18.66 13.00 -2.35
C HIS A 305 -19.38 13.62 -1.14
N GLN A 306 -20.51 13.04 -0.71
CA GLN A 306 -21.30 13.59 0.39
C GLN A 306 -20.55 13.57 1.73
N ALA A 307 -19.72 12.56 1.97
CA ALA A 307 -18.94 12.47 3.20
C ALA A 307 -17.90 13.60 3.29
N TYR A 308 -17.19 13.87 2.19
CA TYR A 308 -16.24 14.98 2.13
C TYR A 308 -16.93 16.36 2.18
N VAL A 309 -18.11 16.51 1.57
CA VAL A 309 -18.93 17.73 1.71
C VAL A 309 -19.30 17.97 3.19
N ASN A 310 -19.71 16.92 3.91
CA ASN A 310 -20.03 17.02 5.34
C ASN A 310 -18.80 17.41 6.15
N MET A 311 -17.64 16.81 5.87
CA MET A 311 -16.36 17.15 6.51
C MET A 311 -16.04 18.65 6.37
N PHE A 312 -16.13 19.22 5.17
CA PHE A 312 -15.88 20.65 4.95
C PHE A 312 -16.88 21.54 5.70
N ASN A 313 -18.18 21.21 5.64
CA ASN A 313 -19.21 21.97 6.35
C ASN A 313 -18.99 21.95 7.87
N ASP A 314 -18.59 20.81 8.42
CA ASP A 314 -18.32 20.67 9.86
C ASP A 314 -17.06 21.44 10.27
N ALA A 315 -16.02 21.46 9.42
CA ALA A 315 -14.83 22.27 9.64
C ALA A 315 -15.16 23.78 9.66
N ILE A 316 -16.01 24.26 8.75
CA ILE A 316 -16.46 25.67 8.70
C ILE A 316 -17.24 26.02 9.97
N LYS A 317 -18.21 25.19 10.38
CA LYS A 317 -19.00 25.42 11.61
C LYS A 317 -18.12 25.47 12.86
N LYS A 318 -17.10 24.60 12.96
CA LYS A 318 -16.15 24.62 14.09
C LYS A 318 -15.35 25.93 14.13
N LYS A 319 -14.93 26.45 12.97
CA LYS A 319 -14.23 27.73 12.86
C LYS A 319 -15.12 28.89 13.32
N GLU A 320 -16.38 28.93 12.92
CA GLU A 320 -17.34 29.95 13.35
C GLU A 320 -17.57 29.94 14.87
N LYS A 321 -17.68 28.76 15.48
CA LYS A 321 -17.82 28.63 16.95
C LYS A 321 -16.55 29.07 17.71
N GLY A 322 -15.36 28.72 17.22
CA GLY A 322 -14.10 29.17 17.83
C GLY A 322 -13.87 30.68 17.76
N VAL A 323 -14.41 31.34 16.73
CA VAL A 323 -14.40 32.82 16.62
C VAL A 323 -15.42 33.47 17.57
N CYS A 324 -16.55 32.82 17.84
CA CYS A 324 -17.52 33.31 18.83
C CYS A 324 -17.01 33.20 20.28
N GLU A 325 -16.23 32.18 20.62
CA GLU A 325 -15.66 32.02 21.97
C GLU A 325 -14.49 32.98 22.24
N THR A 326 -13.68 33.29 21.22
CA THR A 326 -12.53 34.23 21.37
C THR A 326 -12.96 35.70 21.44
N ASN A 327 -14.14 36.05 20.91
CA ASN A 327 -14.71 37.40 21.03
C ASN A 327 -15.47 37.65 22.35
N GLY A 328 -15.54 36.65 23.25
CA GLY A 328 -16.23 36.74 24.55
C GLY A 328 -15.38 37.25 25.72
N SER A 329 -14.07 37.42 25.55
CA SER A 329 -13.13 37.75 26.65
C SER A 329 -12.52 39.15 26.58
N ILE A 330 -13.26 40.12 26.03
CA ILE A 330 -12.97 41.54 26.25
C ILE A 330 -14.23 42.19 26.82
N LYS A 331 -14.46 42.00 28.12
CA LYS A 331 -15.24 42.94 28.92
C LYS A 331 -14.30 43.62 29.92
N ARG A 332 -14.34 44.94 29.81
CA ARG A 332 -13.59 45.98 30.52
C ARG A 332 -13.56 45.83 32.03
#